data_AF-A0A7Y0N2K8-F1
#
_entry.id   AF-A0A7Y0N2K8-F1
#
_cell.length_a   1.000
_cell.length_b   1.000
_cell.length_c   1.000
_cell.angle_alpha   90.00
_cell.angle_beta   90.00
_cell.angle_gamma   90.00
#
_symmetry.space_group_name_H-M   'P 1'
#
loop_
_entity.id
_entity.type
_entity.pdbx_description
1 polymer ?
#
loop_
_entity_poly.entity_id
_entity_poly.type
_entity_poly.pdbx_seq_one_letter_code
_entity_poly.pdbx_strand_id
1 'polypeptide(L)' 'DRYGDRRFDAYTGQLGLDRLFLHAANIKFQHPSNDEWMEINAPMESKLEKVLVGLRKAN' A
#
# COMPACT_ATOMS: atom_id res chain seq x y z
N ASP A 1 -6.87 -0.44 -15.17
CA ASP A 1 -5.96 0.72 -15.26
C ASP A 1 -6.61 1.94 -15.87
N ARG A 2 -7.05 2.88 -15.04
CA ARG A 2 -7.54 4.19 -15.52
C ARG A 2 -6.47 5.29 -15.45
N TYR A 3 -5.41 5.10 -14.64
CA TYR A 3 -4.43 6.14 -14.33
C TYR A 3 -2.98 5.63 -14.17
N GLY A 4 -2.71 4.35 -14.45
CA GLY A 4 -1.38 3.73 -14.32
C GLY A 4 -0.50 3.91 -15.55
N ASP A 5 0.82 3.92 -15.37
CA ASP A 5 1.79 3.84 -16.47
C ASP A 5 2.15 2.37 -16.72
N ARG A 6 1.83 1.87 -17.92
CA ARG A 6 2.09 0.48 -18.32
C ARG A 6 3.56 0.07 -18.22
N ARG A 7 4.51 1.00 -18.42
CA ARG A 7 5.94 0.72 -18.27
C ARG A 7 6.31 0.52 -16.81
N PHE A 8 5.73 1.33 -15.93
CA PHE A 8 5.91 1.21 -14.49
C PHE A 8 5.25 -0.06 -13.94
N ASP A 9 4.05 -0.40 -14.44
CA ASP A 9 3.35 -1.64 -14.07
C ASP A 9 4.14 -2.87 -14.53
N ALA A 10 4.73 -2.86 -15.73
CA ALA A 10 5.59 -3.94 -16.21
C ALA A 10 6.86 -4.08 -15.36
N TYR A 11 7.48 -2.96 -14.96
CA TYR A 11 8.68 -2.96 -14.12
C TYR A 11 8.38 -3.46 -12.69
N THR A 12 7.33 -2.94 -12.06
CA THR A 12 6.92 -3.37 -10.71
C THR A 12 6.35 -4.79 -10.69
N GLY A 13 5.74 -5.24 -11.80
CA GLY A 13 5.34 -6.64 -12.00
C GLY A 13 6.52 -7.62 -11.95
N GLN A 14 7.71 -7.23 -12.43
CA GLN A 14 8.93 -8.04 -12.28
C GLN A 14 9.35 -8.20 -10.80
N LEU A 15 8.97 -7.25 -9.95
CA LEU A 15 9.20 -7.28 -8.50
C LEU A 15 8.08 -8.00 -7.73
N GLY A 16 7.09 -8.57 -8.44
CA GLY A 16 6.00 -9.34 -7.86
C GLY A 16 4.76 -8.54 -7.48
N LEU A 17 4.62 -7.30 -7.97
CA LEU A 17 3.40 -6.52 -7.79
C LEU A 17 2.32 -6.96 -8.79
N ASP A 18 1.24 -7.55 -8.28
CA ASP A 18 0.12 -8.12 -9.07
C ASP A 18 -1.19 -7.32 -8.95
N ARG A 19 -1.16 -6.20 -8.24
CA ARG A 19 -2.30 -5.32 -7.95
C ARG A 19 -1.87 -3.87 -7.83
N LEU A 20 -2.84 -2.96 -7.76
CA LEU A 20 -2.58 -1.57 -7.41
C LEU A 20 -1.83 -1.48 -6.08
N PHE A 21 -0.68 -0.78 -6.09
CA PHE A 21 0.07 -0.41 -4.89
C PHE A 21 -0.70 0.69 -4.13
N LEU A 22 -1.75 0.29 -3.43
CA LEU A 22 -2.59 1.17 -2.63
C LEU A 22 -2.97 0.44 -1.34
N HIS A 23 -2.54 0.99 -0.21
CA HIS A 23 -2.74 0.47 1.14
C HIS A 23 -3.28 1.57 2.05
N ALA A 24 -4.41 1.32 2.71
CA ALA A 24 -4.95 2.22 3.73
C ALA A 24 -4.17 1.98 5.04
N ALA A 25 -3.05 2.69 5.20
CA ALA A 25 -2.12 2.47 6.32
C ALA A 25 -2.67 2.92 7.67
N ASN A 26 -3.51 3.94 7.69
CA ASN A 26 -4.05 4.55 8.89
C ASN A 26 -5.49 4.98 8.66
N ILE A 27 -6.33 4.81 9.68
CA ILE A 27 -7.64 5.43 9.75
C ILE A 27 -7.86 6.01 11.14
N LYS A 28 -8.39 7.23 11.18
CA LYS A 28 -8.79 7.91 12.41
C LYS A 28 -10.25 8.32 12.30
N PHE A 29 -11.04 7.97 13.31
CA PHE A 29 -12.47 8.27 13.35
C PHE A 29 -12.96 8.38 14.78
N GLN A 30 -14.14 8.95 14.95
CA GLN A 30 -14.81 9.04 16.25
C GLN A 30 -15.65 7.78 16.47
N HIS A 31 -15.45 7.12 17.60
CA HIS A 31 -16.12 5.87 17.89
C HIS A 31 -17.61 6.13 18.17
N PRO A 32 -18.52 5.42 17.47
CA PRO A 32 -19.94 5.80 17.40
C PRO A 32 -20.71 5.62 18.72
N SER A 33 -20.15 4.91 19.70
CA SER A 33 -20.84 4.65 20.96
C SER A 33 -20.41 5.53 22.13
N ASN A 34 -19.25 6.17 22.07
CA ASN A 34 -18.67 6.91 23.18
C ASN A 34 -18.00 8.23 22.77
N ASP A 35 -18.07 8.60 21.49
CA ASP A 35 -17.53 9.85 20.96
C ASP A 35 -16.02 10.04 21.15
N GLU A 36 -15.29 8.99 21.48
CA GLU A 36 -13.83 9.03 21.63
C GLU A 36 -13.13 8.91 20.28
N TRP A 37 -12.01 9.61 20.13
CA TRP A 37 -11.17 9.49 18.95
C TRP A 37 -10.40 8.16 18.98
N MET A 38 -10.60 7.35 17.95
CA MET A 38 -9.86 6.12 17.71
C MET A 38 -8.94 6.28 16.51
N GLU A 39 -7.77 5.66 16.61
CA GLU A 39 -6.79 5.58 15.54
C GLU A 39 -6.35 4.12 15.36
N ILE A 40 -6.45 3.63 14.13
CA ILE A 40 -6.12 2.26 13.78
C ILE A 40 -5.05 2.29 12.69
N ASN A 41 -3.96 1.56 12.90
CA ASN A 41 -2.87 1.40 11.95
C ASN A 41 -2.88 -0.03 11.40
N ALA A 42 -2.84 -0.15 10.07
CA ALA A 42 -2.75 -1.44 9.39
C ALA A 42 -1.31 -1.68 8.92
N PRO A 43 -0.63 -2.74 9.39
CA PRO A 43 0.70 -3.07 8.90
C PRO A 43 0.66 -3.34 7.39
N MET A 44 1.75 -3.00 6.70
CA MET A 44 1.88 -3.26 5.28
C MET A 44 1.93 -4.78 5.05
N GLU A 45 1.23 -5.27 4.03
CA GLU A 45 1.30 -6.71 3.73
C GLU A 45 2.67 -7.09 3.16
N SER A 46 3.10 -8.32 3.45
CA SER A 46 4.44 -8.81 3.08
C SER A 46 4.75 -8.73 1.58
N LYS A 47 3.74 -8.79 0.70
CA LYS A 47 3.92 -8.62 -0.75
C LYS A 47 4.36 -7.19 -1.10
N LEU A 48 3.67 -6.18 -0.56
CA LEU A 48 3.99 -4.77 -0.80
C LEU A 48 5.35 -4.41 -0.20
N GLU A 49 5.69 -4.96 0.97
CA GLU A 49 7.02 -4.79 1.57
C GLU A 49 8.14 -5.33 0.66
N LYS A 50 7.97 -6.53 0.08
CA LYS A 50 8.95 -7.11 -0.85
C LYS A 50 9.16 -6.25 -2.08
N VAL A 51 8.08 -5.72 -2.66
CA VAL A 51 8.15 -4.81 -3.81
C VAL A 51 8.96 -3.56 -3.43
N LEU A 52 8.72 -2.96 -2.25
CA LEU A 52 9.51 -1.81 -1.77
C LEU A 52 10.98 -2.13 -1.59
N VAL A 53 11.31 -3.31 -1.03
CA VAL A 53 12.70 -3.76 -0.89
C VAL A 53 13.37 -3.91 -2.25
N GLY A 54 12.67 -4.47 -3.25
CA GLY A 54 13.16 -4.59 -4.62
C GLY A 54 13.43 -3.22 -5.25
N LEU A 55 12.49 -2.29 -5.13
CA LEU A 55 12.62 -0.92 -5.66
C LEU A 55 13.78 -0.15 -5.02
N ARG A 56 13.99 -0.31 -3.70
CA ARG A 56 15.09 0.35 -2.97
C ARG A 56 16.48 -0.15 -3.39
N LYS A 57 16.59 -1.40 -3.85
CA LYS A 57 17.86 -2.01 -4.31
C LYS A 57 18.20 -1.67 -5.76
N ALA A 58 17.22 -1.23 -6.54
CA ALA A 58 17.41 -0.85 -7.94
C ALA A 58 17.90 0.61 -8.10
N ASN A 59 18.20 1.29 -6.99
CA ASN A 59 18.77 2.64 -6.91
C ASN A 59 20.24 2.58 -6.51
#